data_AF-A0A812KRN1-F1
#
_entry.id   AF-A0A812KRN1-F1
#
_cell.length_a   1.000
_cell.length_b   1.000
_cell.length_c   1.000
_cell.angle_alpha   90.00
_cell.angle_beta   90.00
_cell.angle_gamma   90.00
#
_symmetry.space_group_name_H-M   'P 1'
#
loop_
_entity.id
_entity.type
_entity.pdbx_description
1 polymer ?
#
loop_
_entity_poly.entity_id
_entity_poly.type
_entity_poly.pdbx_seq_one_letter_code
_entity_poly.pdbx_strand_id
1 'polypeptide(L)'
;MDVYEDRWQELWANVLSSFGSATGHPPPGQLEEADVDTLHRLLQAELGQAWLKKLKRAQPKTKRTLQATEQRLKAAAVRLWSEVDAENAFHEADALERHGDWDGAREAYAKVMVLNPSHNSHFLDTSLRFAQLLHVMATSGGGSDRTDGDSDESKMCEQVLRHALAGNSGSSGSRTHHAILTRLAILLLQSAREEEATALLKSAGYQYRLASWIWRYASAQTPINGEGFPGVVFDNALPKRFVQHLQELLTPESVFWREHGYNEVTGSGENGYFSYIQHLMGQEKNTLDVIIRHIWEFLKVKACFPGLSEATVAEWWAHKRPHACGHQMHYDSDNEGIGGVRNPICSCVLYVAAPDGVGGPTLVTDQVLGRASLASRGWFVHPREGRMAAYDGKHLHGVIPGCGTAPASENSQRRITFMVAFWREIEARPFGADGLSGSSRPVPESAQVLEVGQRRYTWHQGLALPRKFATDVEGCSAPCDVPLPSNAPVWVTLSGDEVQEEVGLPDIGTCFQF
;
A
#
# COMPACT_ATOMS: atom_id res chain seq x y z
N MET A 1 -37.97 3.34 3.16
CA MET A 1 -37.14 2.28 3.77
C MET A 1 -37.12 1.07 2.84
N ASP A 2 -38.26 0.67 2.29
CA ASP A 2 -38.40 -0.47 1.37
C ASP A 2 -37.53 -0.39 0.10
N VAL A 3 -37.33 0.80 -0.49
CA VAL A 3 -36.44 0.99 -1.68
C VAL A 3 -34.94 0.81 -1.36
N TYR A 4 -34.55 1.00 -0.09
CA TYR A 4 -33.17 0.75 0.36
C TYR A 4 -32.97 -0.71 0.78
N GLU A 5 -34.02 -1.37 1.25
CA GLU A 5 -34.02 -2.78 1.63
C GLU A 5 -33.92 -3.70 0.40
N ASP A 6 -34.60 -3.35 -0.71
CA ASP A 6 -34.52 -4.10 -1.97
C ASP A 6 -33.12 -3.99 -2.62
N ARG A 7 -32.53 -2.79 -2.65
CA ARG A 7 -31.15 -2.58 -3.12
C ARG A 7 -30.11 -3.27 -2.24
N TRP A 8 -30.40 -3.39 -0.95
CA TRP A 8 -29.53 -4.07 0.01
C TRP A 8 -29.63 -5.59 -0.11
N GLN A 9 -30.82 -6.15 -0.35
CA GLN A 9 -31.00 -7.57 -0.64
C GLN A 9 -30.37 -7.98 -1.97
N GLU A 10 -30.38 -7.08 -2.97
CA GLU A 10 -29.67 -7.29 -4.24
C GLU A 10 -28.14 -7.29 -4.04
N LEU A 11 -27.61 -6.37 -3.24
CA LEU A 11 -26.18 -6.36 -2.87
C LEU A 11 -25.80 -7.62 -2.07
N TRP A 12 -26.66 -8.03 -1.13
CA TRP A 12 -26.52 -9.23 -0.30
C TRP A 12 -26.58 -10.52 -1.13
N ALA A 13 -27.49 -10.61 -2.10
CA ALA A 13 -27.60 -11.75 -3.01
C ALA A 13 -26.40 -11.83 -3.97
N ASN A 14 -25.87 -10.69 -4.44
CA ASN A 14 -24.68 -10.66 -5.29
C ASN A 14 -23.42 -11.05 -4.51
N VAL A 15 -23.28 -10.55 -3.28
CA VAL A 15 -22.22 -10.95 -2.34
C VAL A 15 -22.32 -12.45 -2.10
N LEU A 16 -23.45 -12.97 -1.59
CA LEU A 16 -23.62 -14.40 -1.27
C LEU A 16 -23.53 -15.35 -2.47
N SER A 17 -24.02 -14.98 -3.65
CA SER A 17 -23.93 -15.82 -4.86
C SER A 17 -22.49 -16.00 -5.36
N SER A 18 -21.59 -15.12 -4.95
CA SER A 18 -20.14 -15.19 -5.23
C SER A 18 -19.40 -16.11 -4.25
N PHE A 19 -20.02 -16.48 -3.13
CA PHE A 19 -19.43 -17.32 -2.08
C PHE A 19 -20.00 -18.74 -2.16
N GLY A 20 -19.24 -19.64 -2.79
CA GLY A 20 -19.54 -21.07 -2.80
C GLY A 20 -19.73 -21.63 -1.39
N SER A 21 -20.70 -22.53 -1.23
CA SER A 21 -21.19 -23.04 0.05
C SER A 21 -20.12 -23.77 0.88
N ALA A 22 -19.54 -23.08 1.85
CA ALA A 22 -18.96 -23.65 3.06
C ALA A 22 -18.97 -22.54 4.11
N THR A 23 -19.94 -22.49 5.00
CA THR A 23 -19.79 -22.99 6.36
C THR A 23 -21.16 -23.04 7.06
N GLY A 24 -21.38 -24.07 7.87
CA GLY A 24 -22.61 -24.23 8.64
C GLY A 24 -22.67 -23.32 9.86
N HIS A 25 -23.00 -22.04 9.67
CA HIS A 25 -23.47 -21.17 10.74
C HIS A 25 -25.00 -21.09 10.78
N PRO A 26 -25.61 -21.00 11.98
CA PRO A 26 -27.05 -20.85 12.10
C PRO A 26 -27.50 -19.51 11.52
N PRO A 27 -28.71 -19.42 10.95
CA PRO A 27 -29.20 -18.21 10.32
C PRO A 27 -29.38 -17.06 11.32
N PRO A 28 -29.28 -15.79 10.88
CA PRO A 28 -29.53 -14.64 11.73
C PRO A 28 -30.99 -14.67 12.18
N GLY A 29 -31.25 -14.86 13.47
CA GLY A 29 -32.62 -14.87 14.00
C GLY A 29 -32.89 -15.72 15.24
N GLN A 30 -31.93 -16.51 15.73
CA GLN A 30 -32.08 -17.22 17.00
C GLN A 30 -31.28 -16.51 18.09
N LEU A 31 -31.94 -15.53 18.72
CA LEU A 31 -31.61 -15.22 20.10
C LEU A 31 -32.01 -16.43 20.93
N GLU A 32 -31.06 -17.04 21.63
CA GLU A 32 -31.39 -18.09 22.59
C GLU A 32 -32.39 -17.49 23.61
N GLU A 33 -33.37 -18.29 24.05
CA GLU A 33 -34.38 -17.89 25.04
C GLU A 33 -33.74 -17.23 26.30
N ALA A 34 -32.50 -17.60 26.60
CA ALA A 34 -31.67 -17.04 27.68
C ALA A 34 -31.35 -15.53 27.52
N ASP A 35 -31.22 -15.03 26.29
CA ASP A 35 -30.90 -13.62 26.03
C ASP A 35 -32.13 -12.72 26.12
N VAL A 36 -33.29 -13.26 25.71
CA VAL A 36 -34.59 -12.60 25.87
C VAL A 36 -34.94 -12.46 27.36
N ASP A 37 -34.67 -13.49 28.16
CA ASP A 37 -34.87 -13.45 29.62
C ASP A 37 -33.91 -12.49 30.32
N THR A 38 -32.71 -12.31 29.79
CA THR A 38 -31.74 -11.35 30.32
C THR A 38 -32.16 -9.90 30.02
N LEU A 39 -32.60 -9.62 28.80
CA LEU A 39 -33.23 -8.35 28.42
C LEU A 39 -34.47 -8.04 29.26
N HIS A 40 -35.30 -9.05 29.49
CA HIS A 40 -36.51 -8.91 30.29
C HIS A 40 -36.19 -8.61 31.77
N ARG A 41 -35.12 -9.20 32.32
CA ARG A 41 -34.61 -8.90 33.66
C ARG A 41 -34.05 -7.48 33.76
N LEU A 42 -33.30 -7.01 32.77
CA LEU A 42 -32.76 -5.64 32.73
C LEU A 42 -33.89 -4.60 32.63
N LEU A 43 -34.91 -4.86 31.82
CA LEU A 43 -36.10 -4.00 31.74
C LEU A 43 -36.92 -3.97 33.02
N GLN A 44 -37.01 -5.08 33.74
CA GLN A 44 -37.65 -5.12 35.06
C GLN A 44 -36.85 -4.37 36.13
N ALA A 45 -35.51 -4.37 36.03
CA ALA A 45 -34.62 -3.65 36.94
C ALA A 45 -34.70 -2.13 36.73
N GLU A 46 -34.72 -1.67 35.48
CA GLU A 46 -34.81 -0.25 35.12
C GLU A 46 -36.20 0.37 35.37
N LEU A 47 -37.27 -0.32 34.97
CA LEU A 47 -38.63 0.24 35.02
C LEU A 47 -39.35 -0.06 36.35
N GLY A 48 -38.86 -1.01 37.14
CA GLY A 48 -39.44 -1.43 38.42
C GLY A 48 -40.76 -2.19 38.28
N GLN A 49 -40.92 -3.29 39.05
CA GLN A 49 -42.12 -4.15 39.01
C GLN A 49 -43.45 -3.40 39.27
N ALA A 50 -43.42 -2.31 40.02
CA ALA A 50 -44.59 -1.50 40.33
C ALA A 50 -45.13 -0.73 39.10
N TRP A 51 -44.24 -0.31 38.19
CA TRP A 51 -44.61 0.44 36.98
C TRP A 51 -45.25 -0.49 35.93
N LEU A 52 -44.67 -1.68 35.73
CA LEU A 52 -45.23 -2.75 34.89
C LEU A 52 -46.63 -3.20 35.35
N LYS A 53 -46.88 -3.29 36.67
CA LYS A 53 -48.22 -3.60 37.21
C LYS A 53 -49.22 -2.46 36.99
N LYS A 54 -48.80 -1.20 37.07
CA LYS A 54 -49.66 -0.03 36.79
C LYS A 54 -50.07 0.04 35.31
N LEU A 55 -49.14 -0.29 34.40
CA LEU A 55 -49.39 -0.32 32.95
C LEU A 55 -50.35 -1.43 32.51
N LYS A 56 -50.28 -2.62 33.13
CA LYS A 56 -51.20 -3.73 32.86
C LYS A 56 -52.66 -3.43 33.23
N ARG A 57 -52.93 -2.45 34.12
CA ARG A 57 -54.28 -2.06 34.55
C ARG A 57 -54.92 -0.97 33.68
N ALA A 58 -54.15 -0.26 32.86
CA ALA A 58 -54.67 0.72 31.92
C ALA A 58 -55.04 0.02 30.59
N GLN A 59 -56.28 0.21 30.15
CA GLN A 59 -56.97 -0.36 28.98
C GLN A 59 -56.23 -0.23 27.60
N PRO A 60 -56.71 -0.84 26.49
CA PRO A 60 -55.94 -1.21 25.27
C PRO A 60 -55.03 -0.17 24.59
N LYS A 61 -55.16 1.14 24.86
CA LYS A 61 -54.19 2.15 24.40
C LYS A 61 -52.79 1.92 24.99
N THR A 62 -52.69 1.46 26.24
CA THR A 62 -51.41 1.13 26.89
C THR A 62 -50.75 -0.11 26.32
N LYS A 63 -51.53 -1.05 25.74
CA LYS A 63 -51.00 -2.25 25.08
C LYS A 63 -50.24 -1.90 23.79
N ARG A 64 -50.77 -0.98 22.98
CA ARG A 64 -50.08 -0.49 21.77
C ARG A 64 -48.79 0.27 22.11
N THR A 65 -48.83 1.13 23.13
CA THR A 65 -47.63 1.83 23.61
C THR A 65 -46.59 0.86 24.15
N LEU A 66 -46.98 -0.16 24.91
CA LEU A 66 -46.08 -1.21 25.39
C LEU A 66 -45.46 -2.01 24.26
N GLN A 67 -46.25 -2.44 23.27
CA GLN A 67 -45.74 -3.16 22.10
C GLN A 67 -44.77 -2.30 21.29
N ALA A 68 -45.07 -1.01 21.09
CA ALA A 68 -44.16 -0.09 20.43
C ALA A 68 -42.86 0.12 21.24
N THR A 69 -42.95 0.23 22.57
CA THR A 69 -41.77 0.34 23.45
C THR A 69 -40.95 -0.95 23.44
N GLU A 70 -41.59 -2.12 23.50
CA GLU A 70 -40.93 -3.42 23.41
C GLU A 70 -40.22 -3.59 22.06
N GLN A 71 -40.87 -3.23 20.94
CA GLN A 71 -40.25 -3.24 19.61
C GLN A 71 -39.06 -2.28 19.54
N ARG A 72 -39.16 -1.08 20.13
CA ARG A 72 -38.04 -0.13 20.21
C ARG A 72 -36.88 -0.67 21.03
N LEU A 73 -37.16 -1.33 22.15
CA LEU A 73 -36.14 -1.93 23.01
C LEU A 73 -35.47 -3.14 22.34
N LYS A 74 -36.25 -3.98 21.64
CA LYS A 74 -35.73 -5.07 20.82
C LYS A 74 -34.84 -4.54 19.70
N ALA A 75 -35.30 -3.51 18.97
CA ALA A 75 -34.49 -2.87 17.94
C ALA A 75 -33.21 -2.23 18.51
N ALA A 76 -33.30 -1.59 19.68
CA ALA A 76 -32.14 -1.03 20.37
C ALA A 76 -31.17 -2.12 20.84
N ALA A 77 -31.65 -3.24 21.34
CA ALA A 77 -30.81 -4.35 21.77
C ALA A 77 -30.11 -5.05 20.60
N VAL A 78 -30.85 -5.32 19.51
CA VAL A 78 -30.26 -5.85 18.26
C VAL A 78 -29.19 -4.91 17.73
N ARG A 79 -29.45 -3.59 17.76
CA ARG A 79 -28.46 -2.58 17.39
C ARG A 79 -27.23 -2.62 18.30
N LEU A 80 -27.41 -2.63 19.62
CA LEU A 80 -26.29 -2.66 20.56
C LEU A 80 -25.45 -3.93 20.41
N TRP A 81 -26.07 -5.09 20.19
CA TRP A 81 -25.35 -6.32 19.91
C TRP A 81 -24.60 -6.24 18.58
N SER A 82 -25.22 -5.69 17.53
CA SER A 82 -24.52 -5.49 16.26
C SER A 82 -23.34 -4.52 16.39
N GLU A 83 -23.42 -3.52 17.27
CA GLU A 83 -22.32 -2.59 17.56
C GLU A 83 -21.15 -3.31 18.26
N VAL A 84 -21.42 -4.12 19.29
CA VAL A 84 -20.41 -4.92 20.01
C VAL A 84 -19.79 -5.98 19.09
N ASP A 85 -20.60 -6.69 18.31
CA ASP A 85 -20.10 -7.70 17.38
C ASP A 85 -19.27 -7.08 16.25
N ALA A 86 -19.63 -5.88 15.79
CA ALA A 86 -18.84 -5.13 14.82
C ALA A 86 -17.50 -4.68 15.41
N GLU A 87 -17.47 -4.23 16.66
CA GLU A 87 -16.22 -3.87 17.36
C GLU A 87 -15.31 -5.08 17.54
N ASN A 88 -15.86 -6.22 17.97
CA ASN A 88 -15.14 -7.48 18.08
C ASN A 88 -14.58 -7.94 16.73
N ALA A 89 -15.40 -7.89 15.67
CA ALA A 89 -14.98 -8.25 14.31
C ALA A 89 -13.90 -7.28 13.79
N PHE A 90 -13.93 -6.01 14.16
CA PHE A 90 -12.90 -5.04 13.79
C PHE A 90 -11.56 -5.37 14.47
N HIS A 91 -11.58 -5.69 15.76
CA HIS A 91 -10.37 -6.12 16.48
C HIS A 91 -9.82 -7.44 15.96
N GLU A 92 -10.69 -8.38 15.60
CA GLU A 92 -10.33 -9.61 14.92
C GLU A 92 -9.66 -9.32 13.57
N ALA A 93 -10.24 -8.45 12.74
CA ALA A 93 -9.69 -8.07 11.45
C ALA A 93 -8.29 -7.44 11.57
N ASP A 94 -8.12 -6.47 12.48
CA ASP A 94 -6.83 -5.83 12.76
C ASP A 94 -5.79 -6.83 13.30
N ALA A 95 -6.20 -7.78 14.15
CA ALA A 95 -5.32 -8.84 14.60
C ALA A 95 -4.87 -9.73 13.44
N LEU A 96 -5.80 -10.19 12.59
CA LEU A 96 -5.51 -11.06 11.44
C LEU A 96 -4.59 -10.35 10.42
N GLU A 97 -4.86 -9.07 10.12
CA GLU A 97 -4.02 -8.22 9.27
C GLU A 97 -2.58 -8.14 9.78
N ARG A 98 -2.37 -7.93 11.10
CA ARG A 98 -1.03 -7.89 11.71
C ARG A 98 -0.28 -9.23 11.65
N HIS A 99 -1.00 -10.34 11.62
CA HIS A 99 -0.42 -11.67 11.45
C HIS A 99 -0.21 -12.06 9.98
N GLY A 100 -0.67 -11.23 9.03
CA GLY A 100 -0.62 -11.51 7.61
C GLY A 100 -1.66 -12.51 7.11
N ASP A 101 -2.71 -12.78 7.89
CA ASP A 101 -3.86 -13.58 7.47
C ASP A 101 -4.86 -12.69 6.73
N TRP A 102 -4.58 -12.45 5.45
CA TRP A 102 -5.35 -11.52 4.61
C TRP A 102 -6.76 -12.01 4.31
N ASP A 103 -6.95 -13.33 4.14
CA ASP A 103 -8.25 -13.93 3.89
C ASP A 103 -9.16 -13.79 5.11
N GLY A 104 -8.64 -14.16 6.30
CA GLY A 104 -9.36 -13.98 7.56
C GLY A 104 -9.65 -12.51 7.86
N ALA A 105 -8.67 -11.63 7.65
CA ALA A 105 -8.87 -10.18 7.83
C ALA A 105 -9.96 -9.65 6.90
N ARG A 106 -9.98 -10.05 5.63
CA ARG A 106 -11.02 -9.68 4.66
C ARG A 106 -12.40 -10.12 5.16
N GLU A 107 -12.54 -11.36 5.61
CA GLU A 107 -13.82 -11.88 6.11
C GLU A 107 -14.30 -11.13 7.35
N ALA A 108 -13.40 -10.85 8.28
CA ALA A 108 -13.69 -10.08 9.49
C ALA A 108 -14.10 -8.64 9.15
N TYR A 109 -13.38 -7.95 8.25
CA TYR A 109 -13.78 -6.61 7.79
C TYR A 109 -15.13 -6.62 7.05
N ALA A 110 -15.38 -7.62 6.21
CA ALA A 110 -16.69 -7.78 5.56
C ALA A 110 -17.80 -7.93 6.60
N LYS A 111 -17.57 -8.70 7.67
CA LYS A 111 -18.49 -8.83 8.80
C LYS A 111 -18.73 -7.49 9.51
N VAL A 112 -17.69 -6.67 9.74
CA VAL A 112 -17.85 -5.31 10.31
C VAL A 112 -18.79 -4.46 9.43
N MET A 113 -18.57 -4.49 8.11
CA MET A 113 -19.38 -3.72 7.15
C MET A 113 -20.86 -4.14 7.14
N VAL A 114 -21.14 -5.43 7.37
CA VAL A 114 -22.50 -5.96 7.45
C VAL A 114 -23.17 -5.60 8.77
N LEU A 115 -22.44 -5.69 9.89
CA LEU A 115 -23.00 -5.51 11.23
C LEU A 115 -23.25 -4.05 11.58
N ASN A 116 -22.46 -3.10 11.07
CA ASN A 116 -22.60 -1.70 11.45
C ASN A 116 -22.27 -0.71 10.31
N PRO A 117 -23.12 -0.62 9.28
CA PRO A 117 -22.81 0.09 8.03
C PRO A 117 -22.82 1.64 8.15
N SER A 118 -23.20 2.24 9.27
CA SER A 118 -23.42 3.71 9.29
C SER A 118 -23.27 4.41 10.65
N HIS A 119 -23.13 3.67 11.76
CA HIS A 119 -23.11 4.25 13.10
C HIS A 119 -21.80 4.05 13.86
N ASN A 120 -20.82 3.37 13.25
CA ASN A 120 -19.50 3.19 13.84
C ASN A 120 -18.60 4.40 13.55
N SER A 121 -17.91 4.91 14.57
CA SER A 121 -16.79 5.86 14.42
C SER A 121 -15.70 5.35 13.47
N HIS A 122 -15.59 4.03 13.32
CA HIS A 122 -14.60 3.35 12.48
C HIS A 122 -15.09 3.00 11.08
N PHE A 123 -16.29 3.39 10.67
CA PHE A 123 -16.84 2.95 9.38
C PHE A 123 -15.97 3.34 8.18
N LEU A 124 -15.45 4.56 8.15
CA LEU A 124 -14.54 4.99 7.07
C LEU A 124 -13.22 4.22 7.10
N ASP A 125 -12.64 4.01 8.29
CA ASP A 125 -11.36 3.30 8.43
C ASP A 125 -11.53 1.84 8.01
N THR A 126 -12.61 1.20 8.45
CA THR A 126 -13.00 -0.16 8.06
C THR A 126 -13.20 -0.26 6.55
N SER A 127 -13.93 0.69 5.94
CA SER A 127 -14.17 0.71 4.50
C SER A 127 -12.88 0.86 3.71
N LEU A 128 -11.99 1.75 4.16
CA LEU A 128 -10.68 1.96 3.54
C LEU A 128 -9.82 0.69 3.61
N ARG A 129 -9.72 0.08 4.80
CA ARG A 129 -8.96 -1.16 5.02
C ARG A 129 -9.51 -2.32 4.20
N PHE A 130 -10.83 -2.50 4.23
CA PHE A 130 -11.49 -3.55 3.46
C PHE A 130 -11.25 -3.37 1.96
N ALA A 131 -11.40 -2.15 1.44
CA ALA A 131 -11.10 -1.83 0.05
C ALA A 131 -9.63 -2.08 -0.32
N GLN A 132 -8.70 -1.74 0.57
CA GLN A 132 -7.27 -2.02 0.37
C GLN A 132 -7.00 -3.53 0.29
N LEU A 133 -7.58 -4.34 1.18
CA LEU A 133 -7.44 -5.80 1.14
C LEU A 133 -8.07 -6.38 -0.12
N LEU A 134 -9.28 -5.98 -0.50
CA LEU A 134 -9.91 -6.45 -1.75
C LEU A 134 -9.01 -6.19 -2.96
N HIS A 135 -8.37 -5.02 -3.01
CA HIS A 135 -7.46 -4.68 -4.09
C HIS A 135 -6.14 -5.47 -4.04
N VAL A 136 -5.62 -5.78 -2.84
CA VAL A 136 -4.44 -6.67 -2.67
C VAL A 136 -4.79 -8.11 -3.03
N MET A 137 -6.01 -8.57 -2.76
CA MET A 137 -6.44 -9.94 -2.97
C MET A 137 -6.96 -10.23 -4.37
N ALA A 138 -7.42 -9.21 -5.11
CA ALA A 138 -7.67 -9.29 -6.55
C ALA A 138 -6.44 -9.81 -7.35
N THR A 139 -5.29 -9.90 -6.69
CA THR A 139 -4.02 -10.37 -7.23
C THR A 139 -3.73 -11.86 -6.99
N SER A 140 -4.59 -12.55 -6.23
CA SER A 140 -4.34 -13.93 -5.74
C SER A 140 -5.33 -14.97 -6.28
N GLY A 141 -6.23 -14.60 -7.20
CA GLY A 141 -7.32 -15.47 -7.66
C GLY A 141 -6.94 -16.40 -8.81
N GLY A 142 -6.55 -17.64 -8.50
CA GLY A 142 -6.17 -18.71 -9.45
C GLY A 142 -7.28 -19.30 -10.34
N GLY A 143 -8.29 -18.53 -10.76
CA GLY A 143 -9.38 -19.02 -11.61
C GLY A 143 -9.06 -18.92 -13.10
N SER A 144 -8.65 -20.02 -13.74
CA SER A 144 -8.22 -20.10 -15.15
C SER A 144 -9.30 -19.85 -16.21
N ASP A 145 -10.52 -19.44 -15.82
CA ASP A 145 -11.69 -19.35 -16.73
C ASP A 145 -12.33 -17.95 -16.77
N ARG A 146 -11.68 -16.92 -16.20
CA ARG A 146 -12.18 -15.55 -16.23
C ARG A 146 -11.75 -14.83 -17.52
N THR A 147 -12.62 -14.82 -18.53
CA THR A 147 -12.46 -14.03 -19.76
C THR A 147 -12.72 -12.53 -19.50
N ASP A 148 -11.72 -11.68 -19.76
CA ASP A 148 -11.72 -10.21 -20.06
C ASP A 148 -12.69 -9.23 -19.35
N GLY A 149 -13.30 -9.61 -18.24
CA GLY A 149 -14.09 -8.71 -17.39
C GLY A 149 -13.31 -8.21 -16.19
N ASP A 150 -13.44 -6.92 -15.85
CA ASP A 150 -13.04 -6.38 -14.55
C ASP A 150 -13.40 -7.36 -13.45
N SER A 151 -12.39 -7.79 -12.67
CA SER A 151 -12.61 -8.80 -11.64
C SER A 151 -13.66 -8.31 -10.64
N ASP A 152 -14.46 -9.25 -10.12
CA ASP A 152 -15.51 -8.94 -9.17
C ASP A 152 -14.93 -8.20 -7.95
N GLU A 153 -13.69 -8.50 -7.55
CA GLU A 153 -13.00 -7.87 -6.43
C GLU A 153 -12.65 -6.38 -6.68
N SER A 154 -12.27 -6.00 -7.90
CA SER A 154 -12.03 -4.58 -8.25
C SER A 154 -13.33 -3.78 -8.19
N LYS A 155 -14.42 -4.34 -8.72
CA LYS A 155 -15.76 -3.72 -8.65
C LYS A 155 -16.24 -3.61 -7.20
N MET A 156 -16.02 -4.64 -6.38
CA MET A 156 -16.35 -4.60 -4.97
C MET A 156 -15.53 -3.53 -4.23
N CYS A 157 -14.22 -3.42 -4.50
CA CYS A 157 -13.37 -2.37 -3.96
C CYS A 157 -13.94 -0.98 -4.26
N GLU A 158 -14.27 -0.72 -5.52
CA GLU A 158 -14.91 0.52 -5.94
C GLU A 158 -16.24 0.76 -5.22
N GLN A 159 -17.11 -0.24 -5.14
CA GLN A 159 -18.42 -0.14 -4.49
C GLN A 159 -18.30 0.19 -3.01
N VAL A 160 -17.36 -0.44 -2.29
CA VAL A 160 -17.07 -0.17 -0.87
C VAL A 160 -16.66 1.29 -0.70
N LEU A 161 -15.73 1.80 -1.52
CA LEU A 161 -15.28 3.19 -1.44
C LEU A 161 -16.41 4.19 -1.74
N ARG A 162 -17.23 3.92 -2.77
CA ARG A 162 -18.40 4.75 -3.09
C ARG A 162 -19.43 4.75 -1.97
N HIS A 163 -19.70 3.60 -1.37
CA HIS A 163 -20.62 3.50 -0.25
C HIS A 163 -20.12 4.29 0.96
N ALA A 164 -18.82 4.21 1.25
CA ALA A 164 -18.19 4.96 2.32
C ALA A 164 -18.34 6.50 2.15
N LEU A 165 -18.18 6.99 0.92
CA LEU A 165 -18.36 8.42 0.60
C LEU A 165 -19.83 8.85 0.68
N ALA A 166 -20.76 8.01 0.22
CA ALA A 166 -22.19 8.31 0.26
C ALA A 166 -22.75 8.37 1.68
N GLY A 167 -22.24 7.52 2.58
CA GLY A 167 -22.72 7.40 3.96
C GLY A 167 -22.27 8.52 4.90
N ASN A 168 -21.30 9.36 4.52
CA ASN A 168 -20.63 10.26 5.47
C ASN A 168 -20.51 11.72 5.02
N SER A 169 -21.65 12.38 4.78
CA SER A 169 -21.69 13.79 4.38
C SER A 169 -21.10 14.76 5.42
N GLY A 170 -20.91 14.32 6.69
CA GLY A 170 -20.47 15.17 7.79
C GLY A 170 -18.96 15.22 8.05
N SER A 171 -18.16 14.35 7.43
CA SER A 171 -16.73 14.17 7.78
C SER A 171 -15.74 14.59 6.70
N SER A 172 -16.16 15.49 5.79
CA SER A 172 -15.43 15.87 4.57
C SER A 172 -13.97 16.34 4.74
N GLY A 173 -13.48 16.58 5.96
CA GLY A 173 -12.09 16.94 6.26
C GLY A 173 -11.25 15.87 6.96
N SER A 174 -11.75 14.65 7.17
CA SER A 174 -10.94 13.61 7.83
C SER A 174 -9.85 13.05 6.90
N ARG A 175 -8.69 12.69 7.48
CA ARG A 175 -7.59 12.05 6.73
C ARG A 175 -8.05 10.77 6.02
N THR A 176 -8.93 10.00 6.66
CA THR A 176 -9.50 8.78 6.08
C THR A 176 -10.43 9.09 4.92
N HIS A 177 -11.28 10.11 5.02
CA HIS A 177 -12.14 10.55 3.91
C HIS A 177 -11.30 10.93 2.69
N HIS A 178 -10.22 11.70 2.91
CA HIS A 178 -9.26 12.03 1.86
C HIS A 178 -8.62 10.80 1.23
N ALA A 179 -8.19 9.83 2.04
CA ALA A 179 -7.61 8.58 1.55
C ALA A 179 -8.59 7.71 0.72
N ILE A 180 -9.89 7.74 1.07
CA ILE A 180 -10.94 7.07 0.29
C ILE A 180 -11.13 7.76 -1.06
N LEU A 181 -11.18 9.10 -1.09
CA LEU A 181 -11.27 9.88 -2.33
C LEU A 181 -10.10 9.59 -3.25
N THR A 182 -8.86 9.64 -2.74
CA THR A 182 -7.66 9.40 -3.55
C THR A 182 -7.64 7.97 -4.07
N ARG A 183 -7.95 6.97 -3.23
CA ARG A 183 -7.97 5.56 -3.67
C ARG A 183 -9.00 5.30 -4.76
N LEU A 184 -10.21 5.86 -4.63
CA LEU A 184 -11.24 5.75 -5.65
C LEU A 184 -10.83 6.47 -6.95
N ALA A 185 -10.22 7.65 -6.85
CA ALA A 185 -9.71 8.37 -8.02
C ALA A 185 -8.65 7.56 -8.79
N ILE A 186 -7.76 6.83 -8.11
CA ILE A 186 -6.78 5.93 -8.77
C ILE A 186 -7.50 4.89 -9.62
N LEU A 187 -8.48 4.17 -9.03
CA LEU A 187 -9.25 3.14 -9.74
C LEU A 187 -9.94 3.70 -10.99
N LEU A 188 -10.54 4.89 -10.87
CA LEU A 188 -11.22 5.56 -11.96
C LEU A 188 -10.25 5.99 -13.08
N LEU A 189 -9.10 6.57 -12.74
CA LEU A 189 -8.07 6.97 -13.70
C LEU A 189 -7.50 5.76 -14.47
N GLN A 190 -7.24 4.67 -13.76
CA GLN A 190 -6.81 3.40 -14.36
C GLN A 190 -7.88 2.81 -15.29
N SER A 191 -9.16 2.98 -14.95
CA SER A 191 -10.31 2.54 -15.75
C SER A 191 -10.74 3.55 -16.85
N ALA A 192 -9.93 4.57 -17.15
CA ALA A 192 -10.25 5.64 -18.11
C ALA A 192 -11.54 6.44 -17.82
N ARG A 193 -12.00 6.47 -16.57
CA ARG A 193 -13.15 7.26 -16.08
C ARG A 193 -12.70 8.60 -15.50
N GLU A 194 -12.03 9.39 -16.33
CA GLU A 194 -11.33 10.61 -15.89
C GLU A 194 -12.28 11.70 -15.37
N GLU A 195 -13.47 11.84 -15.95
CA GLU A 195 -14.47 12.83 -15.52
C GLU A 195 -14.92 12.59 -14.07
N GLU A 196 -15.21 11.33 -13.72
CA GLU A 196 -15.57 10.95 -12.35
C GLU A 196 -14.39 11.17 -11.39
N ALA A 197 -13.18 10.77 -11.78
CA ALA A 197 -11.98 10.97 -10.97
C ALA A 197 -11.73 12.46 -10.69
N THR A 198 -11.91 13.32 -11.69
CA THR A 198 -11.74 14.77 -11.58
C THR A 198 -12.68 15.38 -10.56
N ALA A 199 -13.94 14.93 -10.48
CA ALA A 199 -14.87 15.40 -9.46
C ALA A 199 -14.37 15.08 -8.04
N LEU A 200 -13.86 13.86 -7.83
CA LEU A 200 -13.29 13.44 -6.55
C LEU A 200 -12.03 14.23 -6.20
N LEU A 201 -11.08 14.35 -7.13
CA LEU A 201 -9.82 15.07 -6.93
C LEU A 201 -10.07 16.55 -6.61
N LYS A 202 -11.02 17.18 -7.29
CA LYS A 202 -11.43 18.55 -6.99
C LYS A 202 -12.02 18.68 -5.59
N SER A 203 -12.85 17.72 -5.17
CA SER A 203 -13.41 17.70 -3.81
C SER A 203 -12.35 17.49 -2.73
N ALA A 204 -11.26 16.81 -3.08
CA ALA A 204 -10.08 16.61 -2.23
C ALA A 204 -9.09 17.80 -2.25
N GLY A 205 -9.40 18.87 -2.99
CA GLY A 205 -8.58 20.10 -3.03
C GLY A 205 -7.40 20.08 -4.02
N TYR A 206 -7.30 19.06 -4.88
CA TYR A 206 -6.26 18.99 -5.90
C TYR A 206 -6.54 19.95 -7.07
N GLN A 207 -5.48 20.35 -7.76
CA GLN A 207 -5.53 21.21 -8.96
C GLN A 207 -4.85 20.55 -10.15
N TYR A 208 -3.84 19.72 -9.89
CA TYR A 208 -3.06 19.01 -10.90
C TYR A 208 -3.09 17.52 -10.61
N ARG A 209 -2.86 16.72 -11.65
CA ARG A 209 -2.69 15.27 -11.55
C ARG A 209 -1.63 14.79 -12.52
N LEU A 210 -1.12 13.58 -12.29
CA LEU A 210 -0.34 12.88 -13.29
C LEU A 210 -1.18 12.62 -14.55
N ALA A 211 -0.53 12.70 -15.71
CA ALA A 211 -1.15 12.50 -17.01
C ALA A 211 -1.70 11.08 -17.21
N SER A 212 -2.70 10.95 -18.07
CA SER A 212 -3.46 9.71 -18.23
C SER A 212 -2.65 8.52 -18.74
N TRP A 213 -1.59 8.79 -19.51
CA TRP A 213 -0.66 7.74 -19.95
C TRP A 213 0.08 7.08 -18.77
N ILE A 214 0.24 7.79 -17.66
CA ILE A 214 0.93 7.27 -16.48
C ILE A 214 0.09 6.19 -15.79
N TRP A 215 -1.20 6.46 -15.62
CA TRP A 215 -2.14 5.58 -14.90
C TRP A 215 -2.41 4.27 -15.61
N ARG A 216 -2.37 4.28 -16.95
CA ARG A 216 -2.73 3.14 -17.80
C ARG A 216 -1.52 2.49 -18.47
N TYR A 217 -0.32 2.95 -18.14
CA TYR A 217 0.93 2.57 -18.80
C TYR A 217 0.89 2.69 -20.33
N ALA A 218 0.06 3.61 -20.84
CA ALA A 218 -0.03 3.81 -22.27
C ALA A 218 1.32 4.36 -22.73
N SER A 219 2.01 3.64 -23.61
CA SER A 219 3.22 4.20 -24.22
C SER A 219 2.79 5.38 -25.09
N ALA A 220 3.17 6.61 -24.73
CA ALA A 220 3.05 7.71 -25.67
C ALA A 220 4.00 7.38 -26.83
N GLN A 221 3.44 7.23 -28.03
CA GLN A 221 4.09 6.70 -29.23
C GLN A 221 5.11 7.65 -29.87
N THR A 222 5.71 8.57 -29.10
CA THR A 222 6.78 9.40 -29.63
C THR A 222 8.08 8.89 -29.04
N PRO A 223 8.75 7.92 -29.69
CA PRO A 223 10.15 7.62 -29.38
C PRO A 223 10.94 8.88 -29.75
N ILE A 224 11.01 9.82 -28.83
CA ILE A 224 12.12 10.74 -28.78
C ILE A 224 13.30 9.83 -28.44
N ASN A 225 14.30 9.77 -29.34
CA ASN A 225 15.55 9.04 -29.11
C ASN A 225 15.97 9.22 -27.64
N GLY A 226 16.40 8.15 -26.96
CA GLY A 226 16.60 8.05 -25.51
C GLY A 226 17.52 9.08 -24.81
N GLU A 227 17.79 10.20 -25.45
CA GLU A 227 18.26 11.44 -24.85
C GLU A 227 17.32 11.90 -23.74
N GLY A 228 17.91 12.15 -22.57
CA GLY A 228 17.28 12.92 -21.51
C GLY A 228 16.83 12.13 -20.27
N PHE A 229 16.86 10.79 -20.26
CA PHE A 229 16.69 10.07 -18.99
C PHE A 229 17.81 10.48 -18.03
N PRO A 230 17.52 10.96 -16.81
CA PRO A 230 18.54 11.40 -15.86
C PRO A 230 19.23 10.22 -15.15
N GLY A 231 19.54 9.16 -15.91
CA GLY A 231 20.05 7.90 -15.38
C GLY A 231 20.37 6.86 -16.44
N VAL A 232 20.45 5.62 -16.00
CA VAL A 232 20.74 4.42 -16.81
C VAL A 232 19.92 3.22 -16.33
N VAL A 233 19.56 2.34 -17.26
CA VAL A 233 18.89 1.06 -16.94
C VAL A 233 19.62 -0.07 -17.62
N PHE A 234 19.85 -1.14 -16.88
CA PHE A 234 20.57 -2.31 -17.34
C PHE A 234 19.81 -3.58 -17.00
N ASP A 235 19.76 -4.50 -17.95
CA ASP A 235 19.50 -5.90 -17.68
C ASP A 235 20.86 -6.60 -17.44
N ASN A 236 20.89 -7.56 -16.51
CA ASN A 236 22.09 -8.33 -16.14
C ASN A 236 23.27 -7.47 -15.63
N ALA A 237 23.03 -6.34 -14.96
CA ALA A 237 24.10 -5.54 -14.34
C ALA A 237 24.80 -6.26 -13.18
N LEU A 238 24.07 -7.13 -12.49
CA LEU A 238 24.58 -7.92 -11.38
C LEU A 238 24.80 -9.37 -11.82
N PRO A 239 25.81 -10.05 -11.25
CA PRO A 239 25.93 -11.49 -11.33
C PRO A 239 24.66 -12.20 -10.88
N LYS A 240 24.28 -13.28 -11.59
CA LYS A 240 23.07 -14.06 -11.30
C LYS A 240 23.03 -14.51 -9.84
N ARG A 241 24.17 -14.92 -9.28
CA ARG A 241 24.29 -15.33 -7.88
C ARG A 241 23.91 -14.22 -6.89
N PHE A 242 24.21 -12.95 -7.20
CA PHE A 242 23.86 -11.84 -6.32
C PHE A 242 22.34 -11.61 -6.30
N VAL A 243 21.70 -11.70 -7.46
CA VAL A 243 20.23 -11.61 -7.55
C VAL A 243 19.58 -12.79 -6.83
N GLN A 244 20.06 -14.01 -7.04
CA GLN A 244 19.57 -15.22 -6.34
C GLN A 244 19.72 -15.12 -4.82
N HIS A 245 20.87 -14.64 -4.34
CA HIS A 245 21.09 -14.42 -2.91
C HIS A 245 20.10 -13.41 -2.32
N LEU A 246 19.82 -12.31 -3.04
CA LEU A 246 18.80 -11.36 -2.63
C LEU A 246 17.38 -11.97 -2.65
N GLN A 247 17.07 -12.84 -3.62
CA GLN A 247 15.79 -13.56 -3.67
C GLN A 247 15.61 -14.49 -2.46
N GLU A 248 16.66 -15.20 -2.06
CA GLU A 248 16.65 -16.06 -0.87
C GLU A 248 16.48 -15.23 0.42
N LEU A 249 17.20 -14.11 0.53
CA LEU A 249 17.13 -13.22 1.69
C LEU A 249 15.79 -12.49 1.82
N LEU A 250 15.19 -12.10 0.70
CA LEU A 250 14.02 -11.23 0.63
C LEU A 250 12.77 -11.97 0.16
N THR A 251 12.71 -13.30 0.29
CA THR A 251 11.48 -14.08 0.06
C THR A 251 10.27 -13.43 0.76
N PRO A 252 9.04 -13.58 0.23
CA PRO A 252 7.88 -12.94 0.83
C PRO A 252 7.67 -13.29 2.32
N GLU A 253 8.08 -14.49 2.74
CA GLU A 253 8.00 -15.01 4.11
C GLU A 253 9.28 -14.79 4.93
N SER A 254 10.27 -14.08 4.37
CA SER A 254 11.56 -13.88 5.02
C SER A 254 11.43 -13.23 6.39
N VAL A 255 12.37 -13.60 7.28
CA VAL A 255 12.47 -13.02 8.62
C VAL A 255 12.70 -11.50 8.59
N PHE A 256 13.27 -10.99 7.48
CA PHE A 256 13.45 -9.57 7.24
C PHE A 256 12.12 -8.83 7.35
N TRP A 257 11.10 -9.20 6.57
CA TRP A 257 9.81 -8.50 6.59
C TRP A 257 9.13 -8.57 7.97
N ARG A 258 9.13 -9.76 8.58
CA ARG A 258 8.45 -10.01 9.86
C ARG A 258 9.07 -9.22 11.00
N GLU A 259 10.39 -9.22 11.13
CA GLU A 259 11.07 -8.53 12.24
C GLU A 259 10.96 -7.00 12.14
N HIS A 260 10.82 -6.46 10.93
CA HIS A 260 10.56 -5.04 10.71
C HIS A 260 9.08 -4.68 10.85
N GLY A 261 8.18 -5.67 11.02
CA GLY A 261 6.73 -5.44 10.98
C GLY A 261 6.29 -4.83 9.65
N TYR A 262 6.94 -5.20 8.54
CA TYR A 262 6.64 -4.57 7.25
C TYR A 262 5.21 -4.93 6.80
N ASN A 263 4.33 -3.92 6.79
CA ASN A 263 2.98 -4.05 6.26
C ASN A 263 3.03 -3.78 4.75
N GLU A 264 2.62 -4.74 3.93
CA GLU A 264 2.73 -4.62 2.48
C GLU A 264 1.67 -3.71 1.84
N VAL A 265 0.55 -3.51 2.55
CA VAL A 265 -0.60 -2.69 2.16
C VAL A 265 -0.34 -1.22 2.49
N THR A 266 0.03 -0.92 3.73
CA THR A 266 0.32 0.44 4.20
C THR A 266 1.78 0.84 4.06
N GLY A 267 2.67 -0.12 3.78
CA GLY A 267 4.10 0.10 3.71
C GLY A 267 4.72 0.44 5.05
N SER A 268 5.67 1.36 4.98
CA SER A 268 6.31 2.00 6.13
C SER A 268 5.40 3.01 6.83
N GLY A 269 4.17 3.25 6.35
CA GLY A 269 3.30 4.29 6.92
C GLY A 269 2.94 4.08 8.39
N GLU A 270 2.87 2.82 8.86
CA GLU A 270 2.53 2.49 10.25
C GLU A 270 3.76 2.24 11.13
N ASN A 271 4.80 1.61 10.58
CA ASN A 271 6.00 1.20 11.34
C ASN A 271 7.24 2.04 11.04
N GLY A 272 7.10 3.10 10.25
CA GLY A 272 8.18 3.99 9.84
C GLY A 272 9.00 3.46 8.66
N TYR A 273 9.68 4.38 7.97
CA TYR A 273 10.69 4.03 6.97
C TYR A 273 11.91 3.44 7.65
N PHE A 274 12.45 2.36 7.08
CA PHE A 274 13.68 1.75 7.58
C PHE A 274 14.69 1.52 6.48
N SER A 275 15.93 1.87 6.78
CA SER A 275 17.06 1.74 5.88
C SER A 275 18.35 1.55 6.67
N TYR A 276 19.35 1.04 5.99
CA TYR A 276 20.62 0.68 6.59
C TYR A 276 21.79 1.28 5.81
N ILE A 277 22.78 1.77 6.54
CA ILE A 277 24.00 2.33 5.96
C ILE A 277 25.14 1.30 5.93
N GLN A 278 25.93 1.35 4.87
CA GLN A 278 27.16 0.59 4.70
C GLN A 278 28.26 1.52 4.18
N HIS A 279 29.45 1.39 4.77
CA HIS A 279 30.62 2.11 4.27
C HIS A 279 31.16 1.44 3.01
N LEU A 280 31.39 2.22 1.96
CA LEU A 280 31.89 1.71 0.69
C LEU A 280 33.36 1.33 0.75
N MET A 281 34.11 2.03 1.62
CA MET A 281 35.54 1.83 1.83
C MET A 281 35.80 0.83 2.97
N GLY A 282 36.81 -0.02 2.82
CA GLY A 282 37.23 -0.99 3.83
C GLY A 282 36.89 -2.44 3.48
N GLN A 283 37.12 -3.35 4.41
CA GLN A 283 36.88 -4.79 4.23
C GLN A 283 35.39 -5.11 4.20
N GLU A 284 34.97 -5.99 3.29
CA GLU A 284 33.62 -6.56 3.26
C GLU A 284 33.38 -7.40 4.53
N LYS A 285 32.28 -7.10 5.23
CA LYS A 285 31.87 -7.79 6.45
C LYS A 285 30.72 -8.76 6.19
N ASN A 286 29.91 -8.50 5.17
CA ASN A 286 28.73 -9.28 4.85
C ASN A 286 28.48 -9.35 3.33
N THR A 287 27.53 -10.18 2.91
CA THR A 287 27.17 -10.37 1.50
C THR A 287 26.59 -9.14 0.82
N LEU A 288 25.85 -8.28 1.54
CA LEU A 288 25.35 -7.03 0.97
C LEU A 288 26.47 -6.03 0.72
N ASP A 289 27.52 -5.98 1.55
CA ASP A 289 28.70 -5.14 1.29
C ASP A 289 29.30 -5.49 -0.09
N VAL A 290 29.41 -6.78 -0.41
CA VAL A 290 29.91 -7.26 -1.72
C VAL A 290 28.99 -6.81 -2.86
N ILE A 291 27.67 -6.99 -2.69
CA ILE A 291 26.68 -6.65 -3.74
C ILE A 291 26.63 -5.14 -3.98
N ILE A 292 26.55 -4.33 -2.91
CA ILE A 292 26.49 -2.87 -3.00
C ILE A 292 27.79 -2.31 -3.59
N ARG A 293 28.95 -2.85 -3.20
CA ARG A 293 30.23 -2.46 -3.78
C ARG A 293 30.32 -2.81 -5.28
N HIS A 294 29.78 -3.96 -5.69
CA HIS A 294 29.68 -4.30 -7.11
C HIS A 294 28.84 -3.29 -7.87
N ILE A 295 27.66 -2.91 -7.36
CA ILE A 295 26.81 -1.87 -7.97
C ILE A 295 27.58 -0.56 -8.09
N TRP A 296 28.23 -0.13 -7.01
CA TRP A 296 29.01 1.11 -6.97
C TRP A 296 30.14 1.14 -8.01
N GLU A 297 30.98 0.09 -8.04
CA GLU A 297 32.09 0.01 -8.98
C GLU A 297 31.61 -0.12 -10.43
N PHE A 298 30.54 -0.89 -10.67
CA PHE A 298 29.93 -0.99 -11.98
C PHE A 298 29.48 0.39 -12.51
N LEU A 299 28.75 1.15 -11.70
CA LEU A 299 28.27 2.49 -12.07
C LEU A 299 29.41 3.51 -12.21
N LYS A 300 30.47 3.40 -11.38
CA LYS A 300 31.69 4.23 -11.51
C LYS A 300 32.42 3.97 -12.83
N VAL A 301 32.64 2.71 -13.18
CA VAL A 301 33.31 2.32 -14.43
C VAL A 301 32.53 2.80 -15.66
N LYS A 302 31.19 2.76 -15.58
CA LYS A 302 30.31 3.29 -16.62
C LYS A 302 30.23 4.82 -16.65
N ALA A 303 30.84 5.51 -15.67
CA ALA A 303 30.86 6.97 -15.54
C ALA A 303 29.47 7.63 -15.64
N CYS A 304 28.43 6.96 -15.12
CA CYS A 304 27.04 7.40 -15.30
C CYS A 304 26.68 8.64 -14.47
N PHE A 305 27.33 8.83 -13.31
CA PHE A 305 26.97 9.87 -12.35
C PHE A 305 28.21 10.67 -11.92
N PRO A 306 28.28 11.96 -12.25
CA PRO A 306 29.32 12.85 -11.75
C PRO A 306 29.33 12.85 -10.21
N GLY A 307 30.50 12.61 -9.61
CA GLY A 307 30.67 12.60 -8.17
C GLY A 307 30.46 11.25 -7.49
N LEU A 308 30.04 10.18 -8.20
CA LEU A 308 29.87 8.85 -7.59
C LEU A 308 31.19 8.28 -7.01
N SER A 309 32.33 8.68 -7.58
CA SER A 309 33.66 8.36 -7.04
C SER A 309 33.93 8.98 -5.67
N GLU A 310 33.17 9.99 -5.27
CA GLU A 310 33.26 10.66 -3.96
C GLU A 310 32.29 10.07 -2.94
N ALA A 311 31.44 9.11 -3.34
CA ALA A 311 30.57 8.43 -2.41
C ALA A 311 31.40 7.65 -1.37
N THR A 312 31.08 7.82 -0.08
CA THR A 312 31.74 7.08 1.01
C THR A 312 30.80 6.11 1.71
N VAL A 313 29.49 6.29 1.55
CA VAL A 313 28.44 5.50 2.19
C VAL A 313 27.37 5.14 1.15
N ALA A 314 26.83 3.93 1.27
CA ALA A 314 25.58 3.53 0.65
C ALA A 314 24.51 3.33 1.72
N GLU A 315 23.30 3.80 1.44
CA GLU A 315 22.11 3.47 2.21
C GLU A 315 21.26 2.50 1.39
N TRP A 316 20.72 1.46 2.02
CA TRP A 316 19.87 0.49 1.33
C TRP A 316 18.62 0.16 2.13
N TRP A 317 17.58 -0.20 1.39
CA TRP A 317 16.29 -0.66 1.91
C TRP A 317 15.64 -1.59 0.89
N ALA A 318 14.53 -2.22 1.25
CA ALA A 318 13.81 -3.11 0.35
C ALA A 318 12.30 -2.92 0.50
N HIS A 319 11.57 -3.17 -0.58
CA HIS A 319 10.11 -3.14 -0.60
C HIS A 319 9.57 -4.47 -1.10
N LYS A 320 8.52 -4.95 -0.43
CA LYS A 320 7.63 -6.02 -0.90
C LYS A 320 6.27 -5.40 -1.18
N ARG A 321 5.78 -5.42 -2.42
CA ARG A 321 4.53 -4.73 -2.79
C ARG A 321 3.59 -5.65 -3.57
N PRO A 322 2.31 -5.74 -3.19
CA PRO A 322 1.24 -6.29 -4.03
C PRO A 322 1.08 -5.50 -5.33
N HIS A 323 0.42 -6.08 -6.33
CA HIS A 323 0.23 -5.46 -7.64
C HIS A 323 -0.34 -4.04 -7.52
N ALA A 324 -1.42 -3.88 -6.75
CA ALA A 324 -2.14 -2.63 -6.50
C ALA A 324 -1.40 -1.55 -5.69
N CYS A 325 -0.20 -1.86 -5.22
CA CYS A 325 0.53 -1.01 -4.28
C CYS A 325 1.66 -0.29 -5.00
N GLY A 326 1.46 1.01 -5.21
CA GLY A 326 2.49 1.93 -5.68
C GLY A 326 3.33 2.49 -4.54
N HIS A 327 4.01 3.59 -4.83
CA HIS A 327 4.73 4.41 -3.88
C HIS A 327 4.65 5.85 -4.35
N GLN A 328 4.31 6.75 -3.43
CA GLN A 328 4.08 8.16 -3.73
C GLN A 328 5.29 8.78 -4.43
N MET A 329 5.04 9.76 -5.30
CA MET A 329 6.13 10.52 -5.90
C MET A 329 6.86 11.32 -4.81
N HIS A 330 8.18 11.20 -4.76
CA HIS A 330 9.03 11.83 -3.75
C HIS A 330 10.45 12.07 -4.28
N TYR A 331 11.23 12.79 -3.50
CA TYR A 331 12.67 12.91 -3.66
C TYR A 331 13.34 12.07 -2.58
N ASP A 332 14.36 11.30 -2.93
CA ASP A 332 15.16 10.63 -1.91
C ASP A 332 15.88 11.69 -1.09
N SER A 333 15.65 11.69 0.22
CA SER A 333 16.15 12.73 1.11
C SER A 333 16.72 12.13 2.39
N ASP A 334 17.87 12.66 2.80
CA ASP A 334 18.44 12.38 4.11
C ASP A 334 17.42 12.70 5.22
N ASN A 335 17.21 11.74 6.11
CA ASN A 335 16.25 11.85 7.23
C ASN A 335 14.83 12.29 6.83
N GLU A 336 14.33 11.83 5.66
CA GLU A 336 12.99 12.21 5.18
C GLU A 336 12.82 13.74 5.04
N GLY A 337 13.93 14.47 4.84
CA GLY A 337 13.96 15.92 4.65
C GLY A 337 13.95 16.73 5.95
N ILE A 338 13.97 16.08 7.12
CA ILE A 338 14.08 16.76 8.41
C ILE A 338 15.43 17.48 8.49
N GLY A 339 15.39 18.81 8.64
CA GLY A 339 16.60 19.65 8.66
C GLY A 339 17.02 20.17 7.28
N GLY A 340 16.22 19.94 6.25
CA GLY A 340 16.48 20.37 4.87
C GLY A 340 16.70 19.18 3.94
N VAL A 341 16.42 19.37 2.66
CA VAL A 341 16.55 18.29 1.68
C VAL A 341 17.99 18.18 1.18
N ARG A 342 18.59 17.02 1.42
CA ARG A 342 19.84 16.57 0.81
C ARG A 342 19.54 15.28 0.06
N ASN A 343 19.87 15.23 -1.23
CA ASN A 343 19.63 14.07 -2.07
C ASN A 343 20.90 13.21 -2.21
N PRO A 344 20.79 11.90 -2.48
CA PRO A 344 21.94 11.07 -2.80
C PRO A 344 22.54 11.49 -4.16
N ILE A 345 23.78 11.09 -4.39
CA ILE A 345 24.47 11.30 -5.68
C ILE A 345 23.71 10.55 -6.78
N CYS A 346 23.35 9.29 -6.50
CA CYS A 346 22.44 8.52 -7.33
C CYS A 346 21.68 7.51 -6.47
N SER A 347 20.47 7.19 -6.92
CA SER A 347 19.61 6.16 -6.36
C SER A 347 19.45 5.02 -7.35
N CYS A 348 19.42 3.80 -6.83
CA CYS A 348 19.32 2.57 -7.60
C CYS A 348 18.11 1.75 -7.15
N VAL A 349 17.41 1.16 -8.11
CA VAL A 349 16.35 0.17 -7.89
C VAL A 349 16.74 -1.11 -8.62
N LEU A 350 16.94 -2.19 -7.87
CA LEU A 350 17.10 -3.54 -8.39
C LEU A 350 15.79 -4.30 -8.20
N TYR A 351 15.23 -4.84 -9.28
CA TYR A 351 14.04 -5.70 -9.23
C TYR A 351 14.46 -7.14 -8.89
N VAL A 352 14.37 -7.49 -7.61
CA VAL A 352 14.79 -8.81 -7.08
C VAL A 352 13.79 -9.90 -7.48
N ALA A 353 12.50 -9.60 -7.36
CA ALA A 353 11.42 -10.42 -7.91
C ALA A 353 10.42 -9.50 -8.61
N ALA A 354 10.14 -9.78 -9.88
CA ALA A 354 9.19 -9.02 -10.68
C ALA A 354 8.41 -9.97 -11.59
N PRO A 355 7.43 -10.71 -11.04
CA PRO A 355 6.56 -11.55 -11.84
C PRO A 355 5.87 -10.73 -12.93
N ASP A 356 5.75 -11.31 -14.14
CA ASP A 356 5.15 -10.64 -15.28
C ASP A 356 3.74 -10.15 -14.95
N GLY A 357 3.45 -8.87 -15.18
CA GLY A 357 2.15 -8.26 -14.88
C GLY A 357 1.90 -7.91 -13.41
N VAL A 358 2.86 -8.10 -12.50
CA VAL A 358 2.70 -7.74 -11.07
C VAL A 358 3.37 -6.41 -10.74
N GLY A 359 2.55 -5.47 -10.24
CA GLY A 359 2.98 -4.13 -9.87
C GLY A 359 3.14 -3.21 -11.08
N GLY A 360 3.21 -1.91 -10.82
CA GLY A 360 3.51 -0.92 -11.86
C GLY A 360 5.00 -0.56 -11.99
N PRO A 361 5.33 0.26 -13.00
CA PRO A 361 6.67 0.75 -13.25
C PRO A 361 7.11 1.78 -12.22
N THR A 362 8.44 1.89 -12.06
CA THR A 362 9.03 3.07 -11.44
C THR A 362 8.95 4.21 -12.45
N LEU A 363 8.36 5.35 -12.05
CA LEU A 363 8.34 6.58 -12.83
C LEU A 363 9.45 7.48 -12.32
N VAL A 364 10.37 7.87 -13.20
CA VAL A 364 11.35 8.94 -12.94
C VAL A 364 10.99 10.11 -13.83
N THR A 365 11.12 11.33 -13.33
CA THR A 365 10.77 12.56 -14.08
C THR A 365 11.97 13.48 -14.18
N ASP A 366 11.89 14.53 -15.02
CA ASP A 366 12.90 15.59 -15.08
C ASP A 366 12.67 16.72 -14.06
N GLN A 367 11.75 16.52 -13.11
CA GLN A 367 11.51 17.49 -12.03
C GLN A 367 12.59 17.36 -10.96
N VAL A 368 13.35 18.44 -10.78
CA VAL A 368 14.40 18.55 -9.77
C VAL A 368 13.92 19.44 -8.63
N LEU A 369 14.26 19.07 -7.39
CA LEU A 369 13.92 19.90 -6.24
C LEU A 369 14.53 21.31 -6.37
N GLY A 370 13.71 22.33 -6.08
CA GLY A 370 14.13 23.74 -6.15
C GLY A 370 14.04 24.37 -7.54
N ARG A 371 13.66 23.59 -8.58
CA ARG A 371 13.29 24.16 -9.88
C ARG A 371 11.89 24.78 -9.79
N ALA A 372 11.68 25.89 -10.48
CA ALA A 372 10.41 26.63 -10.47
C ALA A 372 9.31 26.02 -11.36
N SER A 373 9.49 24.82 -11.89
CA SER A 373 8.57 24.20 -12.85
C SER A 373 8.32 22.73 -12.52
N LEU A 374 7.09 22.28 -12.80
CA LEU A 374 6.74 20.86 -12.81
C LEU A 374 7.53 20.09 -13.88
N ALA A 375 7.56 18.76 -13.76
CA ALA A 375 8.18 17.90 -14.76
C ALA A 375 7.53 18.05 -16.14
N SER A 376 8.37 18.13 -17.16
CA SER A 376 7.95 18.11 -18.56
C SER A 376 7.97 16.70 -19.13
N ARG A 377 8.88 15.84 -18.64
CA ARG A 377 9.12 14.50 -19.17
C ARG A 377 9.22 13.46 -18.07
N GLY A 378 8.75 12.26 -18.39
CA GLY A 378 8.79 11.09 -17.53
C GLY A 378 9.24 9.83 -18.27
N TRP A 379 9.89 8.94 -17.54
CA TRP A 379 10.40 7.66 -18.03
C TRP A 379 9.92 6.53 -17.14
N PHE A 380 9.39 5.48 -17.77
CA PHE A 380 9.04 4.26 -17.06
C PHE A 380 10.17 3.26 -17.08
N VAL A 381 10.57 2.83 -15.88
CA VAL A 381 11.34 1.61 -15.70
C VAL A 381 10.35 0.49 -15.40
N HIS A 382 10.06 -0.33 -16.42
CA HIS A 382 9.21 -1.50 -16.23
C HIS A 382 9.94 -2.58 -15.42
N PRO A 383 9.27 -3.19 -14.42
CA PRO A 383 9.87 -4.24 -13.62
C PRO A 383 10.27 -5.44 -14.49
N ARG A 384 11.48 -5.95 -14.25
CA ARG A 384 11.98 -7.21 -14.81
C ARG A 384 12.98 -7.79 -13.84
N GLU A 385 12.88 -9.08 -13.53
CA GLU A 385 13.81 -9.71 -12.59
C GLU A 385 15.28 -9.49 -12.98
N GLY A 386 16.09 -9.05 -12.02
CA GLY A 386 17.51 -8.73 -12.21
C GLY A 386 17.80 -7.41 -12.95
N ARG A 387 16.77 -6.69 -13.42
CA ARG A 387 16.93 -5.34 -13.98
C ARG A 387 17.33 -4.37 -12.89
N MET A 388 18.27 -3.51 -13.20
CA MET A 388 18.71 -2.42 -12.34
C MET A 388 18.52 -1.09 -13.06
N ALA A 389 17.80 -0.16 -12.43
CA ALA A 389 17.80 1.25 -12.82
C ALA A 389 18.63 2.04 -11.81
N ALA A 390 19.41 3.00 -12.29
CA ALA A 390 20.07 4.01 -11.48
C ALA A 390 19.76 5.39 -12.06
N TYR A 391 19.54 6.39 -11.22
CA TYR A 391 19.22 7.76 -11.63
C TYR A 391 19.77 8.78 -10.64
N ASP A 392 19.95 10.03 -11.07
CA ASP A 392 20.37 11.13 -10.20
C ASP A 392 19.31 11.34 -9.10
N GLY A 393 19.73 11.26 -7.84
CA GLY A 393 18.87 11.26 -6.66
C GLY A 393 18.06 12.55 -6.47
N LYS A 394 18.35 13.61 -7.22
CA LYS A 394 17.63 14.89 -7.17
C LYS A 394 16.31 14.88 -7.93
N HIS A 395 16.03 13.84 -8.70
CA HIS A 395 14.84 13.76 -9.55
C HIS A 395 13.64 13.19 -8.80
N LEU A 396 12.47 13.79 -9.04
CA LEU A 396 11.20 13.31 -8.52
C LEU A 396 10.91 11.96 -9.17
N HIS A 397 10.62 10.98 -8.35
CA HIS A 397 10.32 9.63 -8.79
C HIS A 397 9.33 8.95 -7.84
N GLY A 398 8.74 7.87 -8.29
CA GLY A 398 7.79 7.09 -7.50
C GLY A 398 7.48 5.78 -8.20
N VAL A 399 6.53 5.03 -7.66
CA VAL A 399 6.12 3.76 -8.24
C VAL A 399 4.63 3.81 -8.50
N ILE A 400 4.25 3.64 -9.76
CA ILE A 400 2.84 3.64 -10.12
C ILE A 400 2.21 2.33 -9.61
N PRO A 401 1.03 2.35 -8.96
CA PRO A 401 0.26 1.15 -8.66
C PRO A 401 -0.02 0.36 -9.92
N GLY A 402 0.04 -0.98 -9.81
CA GLY A 402 -0.41 -1.93 -10.84
C GLY A 402 -1.76 -1.53 -11.42
N CYS A 403 -1.87 -1.58 -12.75
CA CYS A 403 -3.10 -1.28 -13.48
C CYS A 403 -3.78 -2.58 -13.87
N GLY A 404 -5.10 -2.64 -13.67
CA GLY A 404 -5.93 -3.80 -13.99
C GLY A 404 -5.87 -4.88 -12.92
N THR A 405 -6.22 -6.10 -13.32
CA THR A 405 -6.17 -7.29 -12.48
C THR A 405 -4.76 -7.87 -12.53
N ALA A 406 -4.21 -8.26 -11.38
CA ALA A 406 -2.94 -8.99 -11.43
C ALA A 406 -3.15 -10.37 -12.08
N PRO A 407 -2.08 -10.95 -12.66
CA PRO A 407 -2.14 -12.31 -13.19
C PRO A 407 -2.62 -13.30 -12.13
N ALA A 408 -3.47 -14.24 -12.55
CA ALA A 408 -3.90 -15.34 -11.70
C ALA A 408 -2.70 -16.23 -11.32
N SER A 409 -2.48 -16.44 -10.03
CA SER A 409 -1.48 -17.37 -9.51
C SER A 409 -1.94 -18.01 -8.20
N GLU A 410 -1.48 -19.23 -7.95
CA GLU A 410 -1.80 -19.97 -6.70
C GLU A 410 -1.29 -19.24 -5.45
N ASN A 411 -0.19 -18.49 -5.58
CA ASN A 411 0.40 -17.70 -4.51
C ASN A 411 0.21 -16.21 -4.79
N SER A 412 -0.02 -15.42 -3.75
CA SER A 412 -0.14 -13.97 -3.88
C SER A 412 1.21 -13.37 -4.31
N GLN A 413 1.36 -13.06 -5.59
CA GLN A 413 2.63 -12.58 -6.13
C GLN A 413 2.96 -11.17 -5.63
N ARG A 414 4.26 -10.90 -5.45
CA ARG A 414 4.76 -9.61 -4.98
C ARG A 414 5.89 -9.13 -5.87
N ARG A 415 5.91 -7.83 -6.13
CA ARG A 415 7.10 -7.16 -6.65
C ARG A 415 8.02 -6.88 -5.47
N ILE A 416 9.23 -7.44 -5.52
CA ILE A 416 10.26 -7.23 -4.50
C ILE A 416 11.40 -6.42 -5.12
N THR A 417 11.72 -5.30 -4.51
CA THR A 417 12.80 -4.41 -4.95
C THR A 417 13.82 -4.20 -3.84
N PHE A 418 15.09 -4.16 -4.22
CA PHE A 418 16.21 -3.78 -3.37
C PHE A 418 16.75 -2.44 -3.86
N MET A 419 16.77 -1.44 -2.97
CA MET A 419 17.14 -0.07 -3.31
C MET A 419 18.46 0.30 -2.65
N VAL A 420 19.26 1.09 -3.36
CA VAL A 420 20.55 1.58 -2.86
C VAL A 420 20.73 3.03 -3.26
N ALA A 421 20.94 3.91 -2.29
CA ALA A 421 21.30 5.31 -2.49
C ALA A 421 22.77 5.53 -2.12
N PHE A 422 23.54 6.16 -3.01
CA PHE A 422 24.95 6.45 -2.77
C PHE A 422 25.14 7.90 -2.32
N TRP A 423 25.76 8.07 -1.17
CA TRP A 423 25.93 9.35 -0.50
C TRP A 423 27.41 9.73 -0.44
N ARG A 424 27.71 11.02 -0.64
CA ARG A 424 29.03 11.55 -0.27
C ARG A 424 29.25 11.30 1.22
N GLU A 425 28.30 11.74 2.04
CA GLU A 425 28.24 11.52 3.49
C GLU A 425 26.77 11.52 3.94
N ILE A 426 26.40 10.61 4.84
CA ILE A 426 25.10 10.57 5.52
C ILE A 426 25.30 10.18 6.98
N GLU A 427 24.46 10.70 7.87
CA GLU A 427 24.54 10.41 9.30
C GLU A 427 23.98 9.02 9.62
N ALA A 428 24.78 8.23 10.34
CA ALA A 428 24.34 6.97 10.94
C ALA A 428 23.44 7.26 12.14
N ARG A 429 22.21 6.74 12.15
CA ARG A 429 21.27 7.00 13.26
C ARG A 429 21.18 5.80 14.19
N PRO A 430 21.22 6.00 15.53
CA PRO A 430 21.12 4.90 16.49
C PRO A 430 19.68 4.40 16.61
N PHE A 431 19.48 3.10 16.78
CA PHE A 431 18.12 2.55 17.01
C PHE A 431 17.38 3.28 18.13
N GLY A 432 16.08 3.50 17.93
CA GLY A 432 15.22 4.15 18.93
C GLY A 432 15.06 3.29 20.19
N ALA A 433 14.66 3.91 21.29
CA ALA A 433 14.42 3.19 22.55
C ALA A 433 13.27 2.17 22.46
N ASP A 434 12.33 2.38 21.53
CA ASP A 434 11.25 1.46 21.15
C ASP A 434 11.75 0.24 20.34
N GLY A 435 13.01 0.27 19.91
CA GLY A 435 13.61 -0.72 19.05
C GLY A 435 13.08 -0.73 17.63
N LEU A 436 12.25 0.25 17.22
CA LEU A 436 11.78 0.34 15.85
C LEU A 436 12.95 0.60 14.89
N SER A 437 12.92 -0.11 13.77
CA SER A 437 13.77 0.19 12.64
C SER A 437 13.48 1.62 12.15
N GLY A 438 14.50 2.35 11.71
CA GLY A 438 14.36 3.74 11.29
C GLY A 438 15.27 4.05 10.12
N SER A 439 15.34 5.32 9.72
CA SER A 439 16.23 5.75 8.65
C SER A 439 17.70 5.60 9.03
N SER A 440 18.50 5.19 8.05
CA SER A 440 19.97 5.22 8.02
C SER A 440 20.64 4.56 9.24
N ARG A 441 20.14 3.38 9.66
CA ARG A 441 20.71 2.60 10.78
C ARG A 441 22.01 1.91 10.39
N PRO A 442 22.95 1.67 11.31
CA PRO A 442 24.05 0.76 11.03
C PRO A 442 23.53 -0.67 10.77
N VAL A 443 24.10 -1.36 9.77
CA VAL A 443 23.84 -2.80 9.57
C VAL A 443 24.37 -3.57 10.80
N PRO A 444 23.55 -4.41 11.45
CA PRO A 444 24.02 -5.17 12.61
C PRO A 444 25.03 -6.26 12.20
N GLU A 445 25.95 -6.61 13.11
CA GLU A 445 26.94 -7.66 12.84
C GLU A 445 26.29 -9.04 12.69
N SER A 446 26.56 -9.75 11.59
CA SER A 446 25.93 -11.03 11.25
C SER A 446 26.14 -12.15 12.28
N ALA A 447 27.16 -12.04 13.15
CA ALA A 447 27.44 -13.01 14.20
C ALA A 447 26.67 -12.76 15.51
N GLN A 448 26.03 -11.59 15.66
CA GLN A 448 25.36 -11.19 16.88
C GLN A 448 23.84 -11.25 16.71
N VAL A 449 23.11 -11.45 17.81
CA VAL A 449 21.69 -11.13 17.85
C VAL A 449 21.58 -9.66 18.25
N LEU A 450 20.82 -8.87 17.49
CA LEU A 450 20.56 -7.49 17.85
C LEU A 450 19.27 -7.42 18.66
N GLU A 451 19.38 -7.01 19.91
CA GLU A 451 18.23 -6.75 20.78
C GLU A 451 18.14 -5.24 21.03
N VAL A 452 16.98 -4.65 20.72
CA VAL A 452 16.71 -3.24 21.01
C VAL A 452 15.34 -3.12 21.65
N GLY A 453 15.31 -2.66 22.90
CA GLY A 453 14.07 -2.63 23.68
C GLY A 453 13.49 -4.04 23.83
N GLN A 454 12.25 -4.23 23.37
CA GLN A 454 11.57 -5.53 23.37
C GLN A 454 11.71 -6.30 22.05
N ARG A 455 12.40 -5.73 21.06
CA ARG A 455 12.54 -6.31 19.72
C ARG A 455 13.85 -7.06 19.58
N ARG A 456 13.78 -8.17 18.87
CA ARG A 456 14.91 -9.03 18.54
C ARG A 456 15.01 -9.15 17.02
N TYR A 457 16.17 -8.79 16.48
CA TYR A 457 16.49 -8.88 15.06
C TYR A 457 17.51 -9.99 14.82
N THR A 458 17.23 -10.85 13.84
CA THR A 458 18.07 -11.95 13.37
C THR A 458 18.21 -11.99 11.85
N TRP A 459 17.46 -11.17 11.11
CA TRP A 459 17.53 -11.13 9.64
C TRP A 459 18.94 -10.92 9.09
N HIS A 460 19.77 -10.14 9.78
CA HIS A 460 21.12 -9.81 9.36
C HIS A 460 22.10 -10.99 9.47
N GLN A 461 21.72 -12.05 10.18
CA GLN A 461 22.52 -13.29 10.26
C GLN A 461 22.57 -14.01 8.92
N GLY A 462 21.51 -13.90 8.10
CA GLY A 462 21.50 -14.38 6.71
C GLY A 462 22.53 -13.69 5.82
N LEU A 463 23.07 -12.53 6.25
CA LEU A 463 24.06 -11.80 5.48
C LEU A 463 25.50 -12.31 5.68
N ALA A 464 25.73 -13.26 6.58
CA ALA A 464 27.07 -13.75 6.91
C ALA A 464 27.86 -14.12 5.64
N LEU A 465 29.07 -13.57 5.49
CA LEU A 465 29.86 -13.66 4.25
C LEU A 465 30.46 -15.07 4.05
N PRO A 466 29.99 -15.86 3.07
CA PRO A 466 30.62 -17.14 2.74
C PRO A 466 31.99 -16.92 2.09
N ARG A 467 32.98 -17.78 2.39
CA ARG A 467 34.36 -17.68 1.86
C ARG A 467 34.46 -17.55 0.33
N LYS A 468 33.49 -18.05 -0.42
CA LYS A 468 33.50 -18.08 -1.91
C LYS A 468 32.50 -17.13 -2.57
N PHE A 469 31.83 -16.26 -1.81
CA PHE A 469 30.73 -15.47 -2.37
C PHE A 469 31.17 -14.50 -3.47
N ALA A 470 32.33 -13.86 -3.28
CA ALA A 470 32.86 -12.88 -4.24
C ALA A 470 33.61 -13.50 -5.43
N THR A 471 34.07 -14.75 -5.34
CA THR A 471 34.94 -15.36 -6.36
C THR A 471 34.19 -16.12 -7.45
N ASP A 472 32.97 -16.59 -7.18
CA ASP A 472 32.20 -17.39 -8.16
C ASP A 472 31.31 -16.47 -9.03
N VAL A 473 31.94 -15.59 -9.80
CA VAL A 473 31.26 -14.67 -10.75
C VAL A 473 31.25 -15.25 -12.18
N GLU A 474 31.60 -16.52 -12.34
CA GLU A 474 31.61 -17.19 -13.65
C GLU A 474 30.19 -17.33 -14.23
N GLY A 475 30.06 -17.07 -15.54
CA GLY A 475 28.81 -17.25 -16.28
C GLY A 475 27.88 -16.02 -16.34
N CYS A 476 28.34 -14.84 -15.96
CA CYS A 476 27.55 -13.61 -16.10
C CYS A 476 27.36 -13.26 -17.58
N SER A 477 26.09 -13.08 -17.98
CA SER A 477 25.78 -12.41 -19.25
C SER A 477 26.31 -10.99 -19.20
N ALA A 478 26.74 -10.44 -20.34
CA ALA A 478 27.15 -9.05 -20.40
C ALA A 478 25.97 -8.14 -20.03
N PRO A 479 26.19 -7.08 -19.24
CA PRO A 479 25.18 -6.07 -18.98
C PRO A 479 24.65 -5.49 -20.30
N CYS A 480 23.33 -5.37 -20.42
CA CYS A 480 22.65 -4.84 -21.59
C CYS A 480 21.93 -3.55 -21.24
N ASP A 481 22.23 -2.46 -21.95
CA ASP A 481 21.53 -1.19 -21.78
C ASP A 481 20.07 -1.35 -22.22
N VAL A 482 19.16 -0.77 -21.43
CA VAL A 482 17.72 -0.76 -21.71
C VAL A 482 17.31 0.67 -22.03
N PRO A 483 17.06 1.02 -23.31
CA PRO A 483 16.62 2.36 -23.65
C PRO A 483 15.23 2.62 -23.08
N LEU A 484 15.04 3.80 -22.49
CA LEU A 484 13.74 4.23 -21.98
C LEU A 484 13.16 5.33 -22.87
N PRO A 485 11.96 5.15 -23.44
CA PRO A 485 11.27 6.25 -24.11
C PRO A 485 10.84 7.30 -23.08
N SER A 486 11.04 8.58 -23.40
CA SER A 486 10.45 9.69 -22.64
C SER A 486 8.99 9.90 -23.07
N ASN A 487 8.13 10.22 -22.12
CA ASN A 487 6.73 10.58 -22.37
C ASN A 487 6.43 11.97 -21.77
N ALA A 488 5.52 12.70 -22.40
CA ALA A 488 5.09 14.03 -21.99
C ALA A 488 3.61 14.24 -22.37
N PRO A 489 2.89 15.14 -21.68
CA PRO A 489 3.31 15.82 -20.44
C PRO A 489 3.25 14.87 -19.23
N VAL A 490 4.03 15.12 -18.17
CA VAL A 490 3.91 14.35 -16.91
C VAL A 490 2.74 14.85 -16.07
N TRP A 491 2.60 16.16 -16.01
CA TRP A 491 1.58 16.84 -15.21
C TRP A 491 0.54 17.49 -16.11
N VAL A 492 -0.71 17.37 -15.70
CA VAL A 492 -1.85 18.01 -16.34
C VAL A 492 -2.72 18.67 -15.28
N THR A 493 -3.51 19.66 -15.69
CA THR A 493 -4.65 20.13 -14.91
C THR A 493 -5.65 18.98 -14.68
N LEU A 494 -6.59 19.14 -13.75
CA LEU A 494 -7.61 18.09 -13.55
C LEU A 494 -8.41 17.78 -14.83
N SER A 495 -8.67 18.77 -15.69
CA SER A 495 -9.31 18.59 -17.00
C SER A 495 -8.46 17.82 -18.02
N GLY A 496 -7.17 17.60 -17.73
CA GLY A 496 -6.24 16.92 -18.64
C GLY A 496 -5.45 17.85 -19.55
N ASP A 497 -5.63 19.16 -19.43
CA ASP A 497 -4.85 20.15 -20.19
C ASP A 497 -3.41 20.20 -19.67
N GLU A 498 -2.44 20.38 -20.58
CA GLU A 498 -1.04 20.54 -20.23
C GLU A 498 -0.81 21.77 -19.33
N VAL A 499 0.04 21.62 -18.31
CA VAL A 499 0.37 22.72 -17.41
C VAL A 499 1.29 23.70 -18.12
N GLN A 500 0.88 24.96 -18.22
CA GLN A 500 1.71 26.00 -18.84
C GLN A 500 2.92 26.33 -17.96
N GLU A 501 4.09 26.55 -18.57
CA GLU A 501 5.35 26.82 -17.85
C GLU A 501 5.28 28.08 -16.95
N GLU A 502 4.41 29.03 -17.27
CA GLU A 502 4.30 30.31 -16.57
C GLU A 502 3.67 30.21 -15.17
N VAL A 503 3.07 29.07 -14.80
CA VAL A 503 2.29 28.93 -13.56
C VAL A 503 3.17 28.86 -12.30
N GLY A 504 4.50 28.74 -12.46
CA GLY A 504 5.42 28.49 -11.34
C GLY A 504 5.22 27.10 -10.73
N LEU A 505 6.05 26.72 -9.77
CA LEU A 505 5.92 25.42 -9.11
C LEU A 505 4.70 25.49 -8.17
N PRO A 506 3.62 24.74 -8.43
CA PRO A 506 2.51 24.71 -7.51
C PRO A 506 2.94 24.07 -6.18
N ASP A 507 2.19 24.35 -5.12
CA ASP A 507 2.34 23.60 -3.88
C ASP A 507 2.14 22.12 -4.17
N ILE A 508 3.09 21.28 -3.73
CA ILE A 508 3.06 19.84 -3.94
C ILE A 508 1.78 19.22 -3.35
N GLY A 509 1.21 19.83 -2.30
CA GLY A 509 -0.08 19.42 -1.72
C GLY A 509 -1.27 19.56 -2.68
N THR A 510 -1.15 20.39 -3.72
CA THR A 510 -2.18 20.57 -4.75
C THR A 510 -2.01 19.62 -5.96
N CYS A 511 -0.92 18.85 -5.98
CA CYS A 511 -0.59 17.91 -7.04
C CYS A 511 -0.96 16.49 -6.62
N PHE A 512 -1.89 15.86 -7.34
CA PHE A 512 -2.25 14.48 -7.08
C PHE A 512 -1.16 13.52 -7.60
N GLN A 513 -0.39 12.99 -6.66
CA GLN A 513 0.78 12.13 -6.89
C GLN A 513 0.82 10.89 -5.97
N PHE A 514 -0.38 10.37 -5.72
CA PHE A 514 -0.81 9.25 -4.86
C PHE A 514 -1.19 9.63 -3.43
#